data_AF-A0A9P6U0M8-F1
#
_entry.id   AF-A0A9P6U0M8-F1
#
_cell.length_a   1.000
_cell.length_b   1.000
_cell.length_c   1.000
_cell.angle_alpha   90.00
_cell.angle_beta   90.00
_cell.angle_gamma   90.00
#
_symmetry.space_group_name_H-M   'P 1'
#
loop_
_entity.id
_entity.type
_entity.pdbx_description
1 polymer ?
#
loop_
_entity_poly.entity_id
_entity_poly.type
_entity_poly.pdbx_seq_one_letter_code
_entity_poly.pdbx_strand_id
1 'polypeptide(L)'
;MAYNTIADRSSGRNVSTILQNIVNGNMIVDYSDRKPVVTALIQDLKEGGIAKNWGERERVLALQALKTLGRATEGCDSIYTEEGVRTLMYHSGLHKATDATIDKASSREALKCLANALLLKPTTRPIFERLEGHGQCSQVLKRSHLSNESQFLFSRILFLVTIDATTIVKSLIDNYHAVDSVGVVLKTQMARSPDGTMFSQSMVLSEALKYLFNLMIVDPKIERSAEAGFTDKEKQQATGQRFQSLLPTIVSILITIPPPSPNPLEPPHSHAIHVLLNFPISTSALLVTRSQQAELLNVLLQILDDTLKHSLNTDEEASTDGLSNGTELDEIVPPLVIVLTNIASAGGEGKAALKARMLPDDVDRSKPLDKGNTFSARLIRRMTSMRFPQIRETVSQLLFVVCNEDPAVLTRHVGYGNAAGFLMNRNLGVPASVSGGSDSNDMEAAEDTPSEQSSPEPASGSTTTSSPAASTTPGATNSGTNRRYSSASTVNPITGAYYPDPSAIRTAMADMTEEEKEEEASKLLDMFDKLRRTGVMDVRNPALEAGLKQRERDRYYDEQERHEREEDEELERTYGKV
;
A
#
# COMPACT_ATOMS: atom_id res chain seq x y z
N MET A 1 -6.95 -51.36 21.36
CA MET A 1 -8.19 -51.02 22.08
C MET A 1 -8.51 -49.57 21.80
N ALA A 2 -9.77 -49.22 21.56
CA ALA A 2 -10.18 -47.83 21.39
C ALA A 2 -10.35 -47.14 22.76
N TYR A 3 -10.22 -45.82 22.81
CA TYR A 3 -10.27 -45.05 24.06
C TYR A 3 -11.58 -45.26 24.86
N ASN A 4 -12.70 -45.35 24.16
CA ASN A 4 -14.02 -45.61 24.73
C ASN A 4 -14.17 -47.00 25.37
N THR A 5 -13.30 -47.98 25.07
CA THR A 5 -13.38 -49.35 25.64
C THR A 5 -12.56 -49.53 26.93
N ILE A 6 -11.93 -48.48 27.45
CA ILE A 6 -11.20 -48.53 28.72
C ILE A 6 -12.21 -48.58 29.88
N ALA A 7 -12.13 -49.63 30.71
CA ALA A 7 -13.03 -49.87 31.84
C ALA A 7 -12.82 -48.91 33.03
N ASP A 8 -11.55 -48.64 33.40
CA ASP A 8 -11.20 -47.59 34.36
C ASP A 8 -10.36 -46.51 33.66
N ARG A 9 -10.98 -45.34 33.46
CA ARG A 9 -10.34 -44.14 32.91
C ARG A 9 -9.85 -43.17 33.98
N SER A 10 -10.05 -43.47 35.26
CA SER A 10 -9.51 -42.67 36.36
C SER A 10 -8.02 -42.95 36.60
N SER A 11 -7.57 -44.19 36.34
CA SER A 11 -6.15 -44.57 36.39
C SER A 11 -5.38 -44.11 35.13
N GLY A 12 -4.50 -43.13 35.32
CA GLY A 12 -3.82 -42.42 34.22
C GLY A 12 -2.88 -43.25 33.33
N ARG A 13 -2.43 -44.43 33.76
CA ARG A 13 -1.38 -45.20 33.05
C ARG A 13 -1.85 -45.83 31.75
N ASN A 14 -3.04 -46.45 31.74
CA ASN A 14 -3.63 -47.03 30.54
C ASN A 14 -4.18 -45.94 29.60
N VAL A 15 -4.76 -44.90 30.19
CA VAL A 15 -5.27 -43.71 29.51
C VAL A 15 -4.15 -43.00 28.74
N SER A 16 -3.02 -42.70 29.40
CA SER A 16 -1.87 -42.04 28.77
C SER A 16 -1.34 -42.78 27.54
N THR A 17 -1.20 -44.10 27.60
CA THR A 17 -0.66 -44.91 26.48
C THR A 17 -1.58 -44.88 25.26
N ILE A 18 -2.91 -45.00 25.46
CA ILE A 18 -3.87 -44.97 24.35
C ILE A 18 -3.97 -43.56 23.76
N LEU A 19 -3.99 -42.51 24.59
CA LEU A 19 -3.97 -41.14 24.11
C LEU A 19 -2.69 -40.81 23.33
N GLN A 20 -1.52 -41.24 23.80
CA GLN A 20 -0.25 -41.06 23.09
C GLN A 20 -0.27 -41.73 21.71
N ASN A 21 -0.86 -42.92 21.59
CA ASN A 21 -0.99 -43.61 20.30
C ASN A 21 -1.91 -42.86 19.32
N ILE A 22 -2.99 -42.24 19.80
CA ILE A 22 -3.86 -41.37 18.99
C ILE A 22 -3.10 -40.10 18.56
N VAL A 23 -2.39 -39.44 19.49
CA VAL A 23 -1.61 -38.21 19.21
C VAL A 23 -0.52 -38.47 18.17
N ASN A 24 0.17 -39.60 18.26
CA ASN A 24 1.27 -39.96 17.35
C ASN A 24 0.78 -40.45 15.96
N GLY A 25 -0.52 -40.63 15.75
CA GLY A 25 -1.06 -41.24 14.53
C GLY A 25 -0.87 -42.77 14.43
N ASN A 26 -0.34 -43.41 15.47
CA ASN A 26 -0.15 -44.86 15.56
C ASN A 26 -1.48 -45.64 15.67
N MET A 27 -2.59 -44.93 15.90
CA MET A 27 -3.95 -45.45 15.83
C MET A 27 -4.77 -44.60 14.86
N ILE A 28 -5.09 -45.18 13.70
CA ILE A 28 -6.10 -44.61 12.79
C ILE A 28 -7.46 -44.81 13.45
N VAL A 29 -8.19 -43.72 13.67
CA VAL A 29 -9.57 -43.74 14.18
C VAL A 29 -10.51 -43.47 13.01
N ASP A 30 -11.07 -44.56 12.50
CA ASP A 30 -12.03 -44.55 11.39
C ASP A 30 -13.28 -43.73 11.71
N TYR A 31 -14.02 -43.36 10.66
CA TYR A 31 -15.19 -42.49 10.74
C TYR A 31 -16.24 -42.98 11.76
N SER A 32 -16.52 -44.29 11.80
CA SER A 32 -17.46 -44.92 12.73
C SER A 32 -17.05 -44.77 14.19
N ASP A 33 -15.75 -44.86 14.46
CA ASP A 33 -15.20 -44.97 15.81
C ASP A 33 -14.83 -43.60 16.38
N ARG A 34 -14.69 -42.58 15.53
CA ARG A 34 -14.37 -41.21 15.94
C ARG A 34 -15.46 -40.62 16.84
N LYS A 35 -16.74 -40.79 16.48
CA LYS A 35 -17.87 -40.24 17.24
C LYS A 35 -17.95 -40.75 18.70
N PRO A 36 -17.90 -42.07 18.98
CA PRO A 36 -17.88 -42.55 20.35
C PRO A 36 -16.60 -42.17 21.10
N VAL A 37 -15.43 -42.14 20.45
CA VAL A 37 -14.17 -41.71 21.09
C VAL A 37 -14.18 -40.24 21.48
N VAL A 38 -14.58 -39.34 20.58
CA VAL A 38 -14.66 -37.88 20.85
C VAL A 38 -15.73 -37.58 21.90
N THR A 39 -16.87 -38.27 21.87
CA THR A 39 -17.93 -38.10 22.87
C THR A 39 -17.46 -38.57 24.26
N ALA A 40 -16.74 -39.70 24.33
CA ALA A 40 -16.11 -40.16 25.56
C ALA A 40 -15.08 -39.15 26.10
N LEU A 41 -14.20 -38.61 25.24
CA LEU A 41 -13.21 -37.61 25.63
C LEU A 41 -13.86 -36.33 26.20
N ILE A 42 -14.90 -35.80 25.55
CA ILE A 42 -15.62 -34.61 26.06
C ILE A 42 -16.30 -34.92 27.41
N GLN A 43 -16.96 -36.08 27.52
CA GLN A 43 -17.63 -36.51 28.76
C GLN A 43 -16.64 -36.71 29.92
N ASP A 44 -15.42 -37.20 29.65
CA ASP A 44 -14.39 -37.40 30.66
C ASP A 44 -13.69 -36.08 31.02
N LEU A 45 -13.53 -35.17 30.05
CA LEU A 45 -12.95 -33.83 30.24
C LEU A 45 -13.87 -32.82 30.91
N LYS A 46 -15.20 -32.97 30.84
CA LYS A 46 -16.12 -31.94 31.35
C LYS A 46 -15.93 -31.58 32.82
N GLU A 47 -16.46 -30.42 33.21
CA GLU A 47 -16.40 -29.99 34.62
C GLU A 47 -17.05 -31.04 35.54
N GLY A 48 -16.32 -31.46 36.58
CA GLY A 48 -16.71 -32.54 37.49
C GLY A 48 -16.49 -33.97 36.96
N GLY A 49 -16.12 -34.13 35.69
CA GLY A 49 -15.81 -35.41 35.02
C GLY A 49 -14.55 -36.12 35.53
N ILE A 50 -14.16 -37.19 34.84
CA ILE A 50 -13.05 -38.07 35.25
C ILE A 50 -11.70 -37.32 35.25
N ALA A 51 -11.53 -36.33 34.35
CA ALA A 51 -10.32 -35.53 34.22
C ALA A 51 -9.94 -34.72 35.47
N LYS A 52 -10.82 -34.58 36.47
CA LYS A 52 -10.45 -34.02 37.78
C LYS A 52 -9.38 -34.86 38.50
N ASN A 53 -9.38 -36.18 38.28
CA ASN A 53 -8.41 -37.13 38.85
C ASN A 53 -7.11 -37.22 38.03
N TRP A 54 -7.08 -36.63 36.82
CA TRP A 54 -5.93 -36.65 35.93
C TRP A 54 -4.90 -35.58 36.29
N GLY A 55 -3.62 -35.92 36.13
CA GLY A 55 -2.51 -34.97 36.19
C GLY A 55 -2.41 -34.11 34.93
N GLU A 56 -1.44 -33.19 34.92
CA GLU A 56 -1.20 -32.29 33.78
C GLU A 56 -0.88 -33.07 32.49
N ARG A 57 -0.09 -34.16 32.59
CA ARG A 57 0.32 -34.98 31.44
C ARG A 57 -0.88 -35.64 30.76
N GLU A 58 -1.75 -36.29 31.52
CA GLU A 58 -2.95 -36.95 31.01
C GLU A 58 -3.90 -35.94 30.35
N ARG A 59 -4.08 -34.75 30.95
CA ARG A 59 -4.91 -33.67 30.39
C ARG A 59 -4.35 -33.13 29.07
N VAL A 60 -3.04 -32.89 29.00
CA VAL A 60 -2.35 -32.48 27.75
C VAL A 60 -2.58 -33.53 26.66
N LEU A 61 -2.35 -34.81 26.94
CA LEU A 61 -2.54 -35.88 25.96
C LEU A 61 -4.00 -36.01 25.51
N ALA A 62 -4.97 -35.83 26.41
CA ALA A 62 -6.39 -35.89 26.07
C ALA A 62 -6.81 -34.74 25.14
N LEU A 63 -6.32 -33.52 25.40
CA LEU A 63 -6.60 -32.34 24.58
C LEU A 63 -5.84 -32.39 23.24
N GLN A 64 -4.62 -32.91 23.20
CA GLN A 64 -3.90 -33.16 21.94
C GLN A 64 -4.60 -34.22 21.08
N ALA A 65 -5.10 -35.31 21.68
CA ALA A 65 -5.89 -36.31 20.97
C ALA A 65 -7.18 -35.69 20.42
N LEU A 66 -7.89 -34.89 21.23
CA LEU A 66 -9.08 -34.16 20.81
C LEU A 66 -8.80 -33.18 19.65
N LYS A 67 -7.69 -32.44 19.70
CA LYS A 67 -7.22 -31.56 18.62
C LYS A 67 -6.93 -32.33 17.33
N THR A 68 -6.29 -33.48 17.41
CA THR A 68 -5.93 -34.31 16.25
C THR A 68 -7.18 -34.94 15.61
N LEU A 69 -8.12 -35.46 16.40
CA LEU A 69 -9.40 -35.98 15.92
C LEU A 69 -10.29 -34.86 15.35
N GLY A 70 -10.33 -33.70 16.02
CA GLY A 70 -11.09 -32.52 15.63
C GLY A 70 -10.54 -31.71 14.45
N ARG A 71 -9.53 -32.23 13.72
CA ARG A 71 -9.10 -31.65 12.42
C ARG A 71 -10.18 -31.80 11.34
N ALA A 72 -11.00 -32.84 11.43
CA ALA A 72 -12.19 -33.01 10.62
C ALA A 72 -13.44 -32.73 11.47
N THR A 73 -14.43 -32.07 10.88
CA THR A 73 -15.74 -31.81 11.49
C THR A 73 -16.56 -33.09 11.63
N GLU A 74 -16.39 -34.02 10.68
CA GLU A 74 -17.04 -35.32 10.63
C GLU A 74 -16.74 -36.21 11.85
N GLY A 75 -17.81 -36.67 12.52
CA GLY A 75 -17.72 -37.48 13.72
C GLY A 75 -17.36 -36.69 14.99
N CYS A 76 -17.16 -35.37 14.90
CA CYS A 76 -16.69 -34.53 16.00
C CYS A 76 -17.78 -33.62 16.61
N ASP A 77 -19.06 -33.86 16.30
CA ASP A 77 -20.20 -33.01 16.69
C ASP A 77 -20.18 -32.56 18.15
N SER A 78 -19.82 -33.46 19.07
CA SER A 78 -19.77 -33.24 20.52
C SER A 78 -18.88 -32.06 20.93
N ILE A 79 -17.81 -31.76 20.18
CA ILE A 79 -16.93 -30.60 20.41
C ILE A 79 -17.67 -29.28 20.17
N TYR A 80 -18.54 -29.25 19.16
CA TYR A 80 -19.25 -28.05 18.71
C TYR A 80 -20.58 -27.80 19.45
N THR A 81 -20.90 -28.62 20.46
CA THR A 81 -22.06 -28.42 21.34
C THR A 81 -21.76 -27.38 22.42
N GLU A 82 -22.79 -26.89 23.12
CA GLU A 82 -22.58 -25.99 24.27
C GLU A 82 -21.82 -26.66 25.42
N GLU A 83 -22.01 -27.97 25.66
CA GLU A 83 -21.22 -28.73 26.64
C GLU A 83 -19.76 -28.88 26.20
N GLY A 84 -19.50 -29.13 24.91
CA GLY A 84 -18.16 -29.19 24.32
C GLY A 84 -17.41 -27.87 24.42
N VAL A 85 -18.02 -26.76 23.98
CA VAL A 85 -17.43 -25.42 24.08
C VAL A 85 -17.17 -25.02 25.53
N ARG A 86 -18.13 -25.25 26.45
CA ARG A 86 -17.95 -25.01 27.89
C ARG A 86 -16.81 -25.85 28.49
N THR A 87 -16.67 -27.11 28.06
CA THR A 87 -15.58 -28.00 28.49
C THR A 87 -14.22 -27.49 28.03
N LEU A 88 -14.12 -27.02 26.79
CA LEU A 88 -12.89 -26.40 26.29
C LEU A 88 -12.57 -25.09 27.03
N MET A 89 -13.57 -24.24 27.29
CA MET A 89 -13.41 -23.02 28.08
C MET A 89 -12.94 -23.29 29.52
N TYR A 90 -13.38 -24.38 30.13
CA TYR A 90 -12.91 -24.81 31.45
C TYR A 90 -11.42 -25.17 31.44
N HIS A 91 -10.97 -26.04 30.53
CA HIS A 91 -9.55 -26.40 30.45
C HIS A 91 -8.65 -25.28 29.95
N SER A 92 -9.17 -24.35 29.14
CA SER A 92 -8.42 -23.18 28.67
C SER A 92 -8.24 -22.08 29.74
N GLY A 93 -8.83 -22.24 30.92
CA GLY A 93 -8.81 -21.22 31.99
C GLY A 93 -9.70 -20.01 31.69
N LEU A 94 -10.71 -20.14 30.82
CA LEU A 94 -11.72 -19.11 30.55
C LEU A 94 -12.96 -19.24 31.45
N HIS A 95 -13.26 -20.44 31.94
CA HIS A 95 -14.25 -20.64 33.00
C HIS A 95 -13.54 -20.68 34.35
N LYS A 96 -13.94 -19.81 35.29
CA LYS A 96 -13.33 -19.68 36.64
C LYS A 96 -11.82 -19.38 36.60
N ALA A 97 -11.44 -18.37 35.81
CA ALA A 97 -10.06 -18.00 35.48
C ALA A 97 -9.17 -17.59 36.68
N THR A 98 -8.36 -18.51 37.20
CA THR A 98 -7.30 -18.23 38.20
C THR A 98 -5.91 -18.28 37.57
N ASP A 99 -4.91 -17.64 38.19
CA ASP A 99 -3.50 -17.75 37.76
C ASP A 99 -3.00 -19.21 37.80
N ALA A 100 -3.58 -20.05 38.67
CA ALA A 100 -3.31 -21.49 38.74
C ALA A 100 -3.97 -22.31 37.62
N THR A 101 -4.76 -21.71 36.73
CA THR A 101 -5.47 -22.41 35.62
C THR A 101 -5.07 -21.95 34.22
N ILE A 102 -4.55 -20.74 34.07
CA ILE A 102 -4.12 -20.19 32.77
C ILE A 102 -2.68 -20.58 32.41
N ASP A 103 -2.32 -20.41 31.14
CA ASP A 103 -0.98 -20.56 30.54
C ASP A 103 -0.26 -21.94 30.68
N LYS A 104 -0.92 -22.88 31.35
CA LYS A 104 -0.54 -24.30 31.43
C LYS A 104 -0.49 -24.96 30.06
N ALA A 105 0.28 -26.04 29.96
CA ALA A 105 0.37 -26.84 28.74
C ALA A 105 -1.02 -27.38 28.32
N SER A 106 -1.80 -27.88 29.28
CA SER A 106 -3.20 -28.29 29.06
C SER A 106 -4.05 -27.13 28.55
N SER A 107 -3.96 -25.95 29.18
CA SER A 107 -4.74 -24.78 28.76
C SER A 107 -4.42 -24.33 27.32
N ARG A 108 -3.15 -24.39 26.90
CA ARG A 108 -2.73 -24.07 25.53
C ARG A 108 -3.26 -25.08 24.51
N GLU A 109 -3.36 -26.37 24.87
CA GLU A 109 -4.01 -27.37 24.00
C GLU A 109 -5.54 -27.23 23.97
N ALA A 110 -6.19 -26.85 25.06
CA ALA A 110 -7.62 -26.51 25.06
C ALA A 110 -7.91 -25.26 24.20
N LEU A 111 -7.07 -24.22 24.28
CA LEU A 111 -7.16 -23.03 23.43
C LEU A 111 -7.00 -23.38 21.94
N LYS A 112 -6.07 -24.28 21.57
CA LYS A 112 -5.93 -24.78 20.19
C LYS A 112 -7.19 -25.52 19.72
N CYS A 113 -7.79 -26.34 20.56
CA CYS A 113 -9.07 -27.01 20.25
C CYS A 113 -10.20 -26.00 20.03
N LEU A 114 -10.30 -24.99 20.90
CA LEU A 114 -11.32 -23.94 20.87
C LEU A 114 -11.18 -23.04 19.64
N ALA A 115 -9.96 -22.59 19.31
CA ALA A 115 -9.68 -21.83 18.10
C ALA A 115 -10.03 -22.62 16.83
N ASN A 116 -9.69 -23.92 16.77
CA ASN A 116 -10.09 -24.80 15.68
C ASN A 116 -11.62 -24.94 15.58
N ALA A 117 -12.33 -25.05 16.71
CA ALA A 117 -13.79 -25.16 16.71
C ALA A 117 -14.48 -23.90 16.14
N LEU A 118 -14.03 -22.72 16.56
CA LEU A 118 -14.52 -21.40 16.11
C LEU A 118 -14.18 -21.07 14.64
N LEU A 119 -13.11 -21.67 14.12
CA LEU A 119 -12.70 -21.59 12.72
C LEU A 119 -13.51 -22.56 11.84
N LEU A 120 -13.52 -23.86 12.19
CA LEU A 120 -14.10 -24.91 11.36
C LEU A 120 -15.63 -24.91 11.33
N LYS A 121 -16.30 -24.45 12.40
CA LYS A 121 -17.76 -24.43 12.48
C LYS A 121 -18.25 -23.10 13.07
N PRO A 122 -18.49 -22.07 12.24
CA PRO A 122 -18.92 -20.73 12.69
C PRO A 122 -20.16 -20.72 13.58
N THR A 123 -21.02 -21.74 13.52
CA THR A 123 -22.18 -21.92 14.43
C THR A 123 -21.79 -22.05 15.91
N THR A 124 -20.50 -22.24 16.24
CA THR A 124 -20.00 -22.21 17.62
C THR A 124 -19.75 -20.81 18.16
N ARG A 125 -19.62 -19.78 17.30
CA ARG A 125 -19.36 -18.40 17.76
C ARG A 125 -20.51 -17.84 18.63
N PRO A 126 -21.81 -18.01 18.27
CA PRO A 126 -22.92 -17.59 19.14
C PRO A 126 -23.04 -18.40 20.43
N ILE A 127 -22.53 -19.65 20.45
CA ILE A 127 -22.45 -20.47 21.67
C ILE A 127 -21.39 -19.87 22.61
N PHE A 128 -20.21 -19.52 22.07
CA PHE A 128 -19.13 -18.89 22.80
C PHE A 128 -19.48 -17.47 23.29
N GLU A 129 -20.28 -16.73 22.51
CA GLU A 129 -20.86 -15.44 22.92
C GLU A 129 -21.79 -15.60 24.13
N ARG A 130 -22.76 -16.53 24.07
CA ARG A 130 -23.68 -16.83 25.18
C ARG A 130 -22.98 -17.31 26.46
N LEU A 131 -21.79 -17.88 26.34
CA LEU A 131 -20.95 -18.30 27.48
C LEU A 131 -19.99 -17.19 27.97
N GLU A 132 -20.13 -15.95 27.48
CA GLU A 132 -19.26 -14.79 27.76
C GLU A 132 -17.77 -15.01 27.47
N GLY A 133 -17.44 -16.00 26.64
CA GLY A 133 -16.05 -16.42 26.41
C GLY A 133 -15.18 -15.33 25.79
N HIS A 134 -15.77 -14.44 24.99
CA HIS A 134 -15.10 -13.27 24.41
C HIS A 134 -14.63 -12.30 25.50
N GLY A 135 -15.48 -12.01 26.48
CA GLY A 135 -15.17 -11.14 27.61
C GLY A 135 -14.07 -11.72 28.51
N GLN A 136 -14.20 -13.01 28.85
CA GLN A 136 -13.18 -13.73 29.63
C GLN A 136 -11.83 -13.78 28.90
N CYS A 137 -11.81 -14.00 27.57
CA CYS A 137 -10.58 -13.92 26.76
C CYS A 137 -9.92 -12.54 26.89
N SER A 138 -10.66 -11.45 26.70
CA SER A 138 -10.13 -10.09 26.80
C SER A 138 -9.61 -9.79 28.22
N GLN A 139 -10.30 -10.27 29.25
CA GLN A 139 -9.90 -10.05 30.64
C GLN A 139 -8.65 -10.84 31.05
N VAL A 140 -8.49 -12.08 30.57
CA VAL A 140 -7.25 -12.86 30.76
C VAL A 140 -6.09 -12.23 29.98
N LEU A 141 -6.33 -11.73 28.77
CA LEU A 141 -5.31 -11.12 27.91
C LEU A 141 -4.66 -9.86 28.50
N LYS A 142 -5.30 -9.20 29.48
CA LYS A 142 -4.69 -8.09 30.26
C LYS A 142 -3.55 -8.53 31.18
N ARG A 143 -3.30 -9.84 31.37
CA ARG A 143 -2.20 -10.35 32.21
C ARG A 143 -0.89 -10.35 31.41
N SER A 144 0.03 -9.45 31.77
CA SER A 144 1.34 -9.28 31.09
C SER A 144 2.29 -10.49 31.18
N HIS A 145 2.07 -11.39 32.14
CA HIS A 145 2.93 -12.56 32.36
C HIS A 145 2.67 -13.75 31.40
N LEU A 146 1.64 -13.69 30.55
CA LEU A 146 1.30 -14.77 29.62
C LEU A 146 2.45 -15.09 28.64
N SER A 147 2.65 -16.37 28.34
CA SER A 147 3.54 -16.86 27.28
C SER A 147 3.12 -16.36 25.89
N ASN A 148 4.07 -16.32 24.94
CA ASN A 148 3.78 -15.95 23.54
C ASN A 148 2.69 -16.84 22.93
N GLU A 149 2.71 -18.13 23.23
CA GLU A 149 1.70 -19.08 22.73
C GLU A 149 0.29 -18.77 23.24
N SER A 150 0.14 -18.46 24.54
CA SER A 150 -1.17 -18.06 25.07
C SER A 150 -1.62 -16.71 24.52
N GLN A 151 -0.74 -15.71 24.42
CA GLN A 151 -1.08 -14.41 23.81
C GLN A 151 -1.52 -14.57 22.34
N PHE A 152 -0.82 -15.39 21.57
CA PHE A 152 -1.19 -15.75 20.19
C PHE A 152 -2.57 -16.40 20.13
N LEU A 153 -2.82 -17.43 20.96
CA LEU A 153 -4.06 -18.19 20.93
C LEU A 153 -5.28 -17.38 21.39
N PHE A 154 -5.15 -16.56 22.44
CA PHE A 154 -6.22 -15.65 22.86
C PHE A 154 -6.50 -14.58 21.78
N SER A 155 -5.46 -14.00 21.18
CA SER A 155 -5.61 -13.02 20.10
C SER A 155 -6.27 -13.65 18.86
N ARG A 156 -5.90 -14.88 18.49
CA ARG A 156 -6.54 -15.65 17.41
C ARG A 156 -8.02 -15.95 17.70
N ILE A 157 -8.37 -16.33 18.93
CA ILE A 157 -9.76 -16.57 19.32
C ILE A 157 -10.57 -15.26 19.22
N LEU A 158 -10.03 -14.17 19.76
CA LEU A 158 -10.67 -12.85 19.71
C LEU A 158 -10.82 -12.33 18.27
N PHE A 159 -9.81 -12.52 17.42
CA PHE A 159 -9.91 -12.28 15.98
C PHE A 159 -11.08 -13.07 15.35
N LEU A 160 -11.16 -14.39 15.57
CA LEU A 160 -12.19 -15.25 14.96
C LEU A 160 -13.63 -14.89 15.38
N VAL A 161 -13.83 -14.40 16.61
CA VAL A 161 -15.18 -14.04 17.13
C VAL A 161 -15.56 -12.59 16.87
N THR A 162 -14.64 -11.74 16.38
CA THR A 162 -14.92 -10.34 16.02
C THR A 162 -15.21 -10.13 14.54
N ILE A 163 -15.08 -11.17 13.70
CA ILE A 163 -15.46 -11.14 12.28
C ILE A 163 -16.98 -10.86 12.19
N ASP A 164 -17.32 -9.67 11.68
CA ASP A 164 -18.69 -9.16 11.46
C ASP A 164 -19.65 -9.25 12.67
N ALA A 165 -19.10 -9.16 13.89
CA ALA A 165 -19.85 -9.34 15.13
C ALA A 165 -19.99 -8.04 15.94
N THR A 166 -20.92 -7.15 15.55
CA THR A 166 -21.13 -5.84 16.19
C THR A 166 -21.48 -5.94 17.68
N THR A 167 -22.27 -6.94 18.11
CA THR A 167 -22.61 -7.18 19.52
C THR A 167 -21.37 -7.51 20.35
N ILE A 168 -20.54 -8.43 19.87
CA ILE A 168 -19.30 -8.88 20.50
C ILE A 168 -18.29 -7.75 20.56
N VAL A 169 -18.08 -7.02 19.46
CA VAL A 169 -17.14 -5.88 19.41
C VAL A 169 -17.60 -4.75 20.34
N LYS A 170 -18.90 -4.42 20.38
CA LYS A 170 -19.45 -3.46 21.33
C LYS A 170 -19.18 -3.86 22.78
N SER A 171 -19.49 -5.10 23.14
CA SER A 171 -19.24 -5.64 24.48
C SER A 171 -17.75 -5.61 24.83
N LEU A 172 -16.88 -6.01 23.91
CA LEU A 172 -15.42 -6.01 24.08
C LEU A 172 -14.86 -4.60 24.33
N ILE A 173 -15.28 -3.60 23.55
CA ILE A 173 -14.82 -2.21 23.69
C ILE A 173 -15.42 -1.56 24.95
N ASP A 174 -16.75 -1.59 25.07
CA ASP A 174 -17.48 -0.78 26.04
C ASP A 174 -17.48 -1.42 27.46
N ASN A 175 -17.56 -2.75 27.58
CA ASN A 175 -17.65 -3.45 28.88
C ASN A 175 -16.32 -4.06 29.35
N TYR A 176 -15.53 -4.63 28.44
CA TYR A 176 -14.29 -5.35 28.79
C TYR A 176 -13.01 -4.52 28.56
N HIS A 177 -13.12 -3.30 28.03
CA HIS A 177 -12.01 -2.41 27.65
C HIS A 177 -10.94 -3.13 26.81
N ALA A 178 -11.35 -3.64 25.65
CA ALA A 178 -10.48 -4.38 24.73
C ALA A 178 -9.25 -3.59 24.23
N VAL A 179 -9.35 -2.27 24.15
CA VAL A 179 -8.22 -1.38 23.81
C VAL A 179 -7.04 -1.64 24.76
N ASP A 180 -7.30 -1.73 26.07
CA ASP A 180 -6.27 -2.01 27.07
C ASP A 180 -5.69 -3.42 26.93
N SER A 181 -6.53 -4.43 26.65
CA SER A 181 -6.06 -5.83 26.54
C SER A 181 -5.16 -6.02 25.33
N VAL A 182 -5.48 -5.42 24.18
CA VAL A 182 -4.60 -5.35 23.02
C VAL A 182 -3.33 -4.55 23.36
N GLY A 183 -3.47 -3.40 24.01
CA GLY A 183 -2.35 -2.55 24.41
C GLY A 183 -1.33 -3.26 25.31
N VAL A 184 -1.78 -4.10 26.25
CA VAL A 184 -0.89 -4.94 27.06
C VAL A 184 -0.12 -5.92 26.18
N VAL A 185 -0.75 -6.60 25.22
CA VAL A 185 -0.06 -7.55 24.32
C VAL A 185 0.99 -6.84 23.48
N LEU A 186 0.62 -5.76 22.78
CA LEU A 186 1.54 -5.03 21.90
C LEU A 186 2.75 -4.48 22.68
N LYS A 187 2.52 -3.88 23.85
CA LYS A 187 3.61 -3.38 24.72
C LYS A 187 4.46 -4.51 25.31
N THR A 188 3.84 -5.62 25.70
CA THR A 188 4.56 -6.81 26.23
C THR A 188 5.46 -7.41 25.16
N GLN A 189 4.98 -7.54 23.93
CA GLN A 189 5.79 -8.03 22.82
C GLN A 189 6.91 -7.04 22.45
N MET A 190 6.68 -5.72 22.53
CA MET A 190 7.74 -4.73 22.30
C MET A 190 8.79 -4.64 23.42
N ALA A 191 8.47 -5.09 24.64
CA ALA A 191 9.43 -5.21 25.73
C ALA A 191 10.20 -6.55 25.75
N ARG A 192 9.80 -7.53 24.92
CA ARG A 192 10.47 -8.84 24.81
C ARG A 192 11.53 -8.82 23.70
N SER A 193 12.64 -9.49 23.94
CA SER A 193 13.62 -9.80 22.90
C SER A 193 13.02 -10.75 21.85
N PRO A 194 13.55 -10.76 20.61
CA PRO A 194 13.14 -11.71 19.58
C PRO A 194 13.60 -13.13 19.93
N ASP A 195 12.77 -13.87 20.65
CA ASP A 195 13.04 -15.26 21.02
C ASP A 195 12.80 -16.21 19.83
N GLY A 196 13.77 -17.06 19.51
CA GLY A 196 13.72 -18.08 18.45
C GLY A 196 12.77 -19.27 18.74
N THR A 197 11.67 -19.03 19.43
CA THR A 197 10.63 -20.04 19.73
C THR A 197 9.65 -20.19 18.57
N MET A 198 8.91 -21.30 18.55
CA MET A 198 7.85 -21.56 17.55
C MET A 198 6.80 -20.43 17.47
N PHE A 199 6.50 -19.78 18.60
CA PHE A 199 5.62 -18.62 18.68
C PHE A 199 6.46 -17.34 18.78
N SER A 200 6.99 -16.91 17.64
CA SER A 200 7.83 -15.71 17.55
C SER A 200 7.05 -14.44 17.87
N GLN A 201 7.78 -13.40 18.26
CA GLN A 201 7.26 -12.04 18.49
C GLN A 201 6.38 -11.54 17.33
N SER A 202 6.82 -11.76 16.09
CA SER A 202 6.07 -11.43 14.87
C SER A 202 4.71 -12.13 14.80
N MET A 203 4.64 -13.44 15.12
CA MET A 203 3.36 -14.17 15.08
C MET A 203 2.35 -13.63 16.11
N VAL A 204 2.81 -13.33 17.34
CA VAL A 204 1.92 -12.78 18.38
C VAL A 204 1.39 -11.40 17.98
N LEU A 205 2.28 -10.54 17.48
CA LEU A 205 1.93 -9.22 16.97
C LEU A 205 0.96 -9.31 15.78
N SER A 206 1.18 -10.25 14.85
CA SER A 206 0.28 -10.49 13.71
C SER A 206 -1.16 -10.78 14.17
N GLU A 207 -1.36 -11.68 15.14
CA GLU A 207 -2.70 -11.96 15.66
C GLU A 207 -3.31 -10.78 16.42
N ALA A 208 -2.51 -10.09 17.25
CA ALA A 208 -2.97 -8.93 18.00
C ALA A 208 -3.38 -7.76 17.08
N LEU A 209 -2.63 -7.51 16.00
CA LEU A 209 -2.93 -6.49 15.00
C LEU A 209 -4.16 -6.84 14.15
N LYS A 210 -4.36 -8.12 13.80
CA LYS A 210 -5.59 -8.57 13.12
C LYS A 210 -6.83 -8.43 14.01
N TYR A 211 -6.73 -8.79 15.28
CA TYR A 211 -7.81 -8.55 16.25
C TYR A 211 -8.09 -7.05 16.40
N LEU A 212 -7.06 -6.21 16.52
CA LEU A 212 -7.21 -4.75 16.57
C LEU A 212 -7.86 -4.18 15.31
N PHE A 213 -7.46 -4.64 14.13
CA PHE A 213 -8.08 -4.26 12.86
C PHE A 213 -9.58 -4.59 12.83
N ASN A 214 -9.96 -5.80 13.27
CA ASN A 214 -11.38 -6.18 13.38
C ASN A 214 -12.15 -5.27 14.34
N LEU A 215 -11.57 -4.88 15.47
CA LEU A 215 -12.19 -3.91 16.38
C LEU A 215 -12.41 -2.56 15.67
N MET A 216 -11.38 -2.03 15.02
CA MET A 216 -11.44 -0.70 14.37
C MET A 216 -12.36 -0.65 13.15
N ILE A 217 -12.47 -1.72 12.35
CA ILE A 217 -13.34 -1.74 11.16
C ILE A 217 -14.82 -2.02 11.49
N VAL A 218 -15.10 -2.61 12.66
CA VAL A 218 -16.47 -2.86 13.15
C VAL A 218 -16.97 -1.72 14.02
N ASP A 219 -16.11 -1.01 14.75
CA ASP A 219 -16.52 0.07 15.68
C ASP A 219 -17.39 1.18 15.06
N PRO A 220 -17.08 1.73 13.85
CA PRO A 220 -17.97 2.70 13.18
C PRO A 220 -19.35 2.16 12.79
N LYS A 221 -19.51 0.83 12.73
CA LYS A 221 -20.78 0.15 12.42
C LYS A 221 -21.66 -0.07 13.65
N ILE A 222 -21.17 0.26 14.85
CA ILE A 222 -21.88 0.03 16.11
C ILE A 222 -22.79 1.21 16.43
N GLU A 223 -24.07 0.93 16.66
CA GLU A 223 -25.01 1.94 17.14
C GLU A 223 -24.77 2.25 18.64
N ARG A 224 -24.34 3.49 18.89
CA ARG A 224 -24.23 4.09 20.22
C ARG A 224 -25.10 5.33 20.32
N SER A 225 -25.87 5.45 21.39
CA SER A 225 -26.81 6.57 21.59
C SER A 225 -26.12 7.95 21.63
N ALA A 226 -24.86 8.01 22.02
CA ALA A 226 -24.05 9.24 22.04
C ALA A 226 -23.52 9.65 20.65
N GLU A 227 -23.56 8.74 19.66
CA GLU A 227 -23.06 8.92 18.29
C GLU A 227 -24.25 8.95 17.29
N ALA A 228 -25.47 9.13 17.80
CA ALA A 228 -26.69 9.19 17.01
C ALA A 228 -26.69 10.44 16.11
N GLY A 229 -26.76 10.23 14.80
CA GLY A 229 -26.71 11.29 13.80
C GLY A 229 -25.30 11.66 13.31
N PHE A 230 -24.24 11.01 13.80
CA PHE A 230 -22.89 11.22 13.28
C PHE A 230 -22.79 10.74 11.82
N THR A 231 -22.12 11.53 10.99
CA THR A 231 -21.65 11.12 9.66
C THR A 231 -20.57 10.05 9.75
N ASP A 232 -20.35 9.29 8.67
CA ASP A 232 -19.33 8.23 8.66
C ASP A 232 -17.91 8.76 8.98
N LYS A 233 -17.61 10.00 8.62
CA LYS A 233 -16.35 10.68 8.96
C LYS A 233 -16.23 10.95 10.46
N GLU A 234 -17.31 11.41 11.11
CA GLU A 234 -17.33 11.67 12.55
C GLU A 234 -17.26 10.36 13.35
N LYS A 235 -17.90 9.29 12.87
CA LYS A 235 -17.77 7.95 13.45
C LYS A 235 -16.33 7.44 13.34
N GLN A 236 -15.69 7.55 12.16
CA GLN A 236 -14.28 7.19 11.99
C GLN A 236 -13.37 8.02 12.91
N GLN A 237 -13.70 9.30 13.13
CA GLN A 237 -12.96 10.16 14.05
C GLN A 237 -13.12 9.71 15.51
N ALA A 238 -14.33 9.35 15.93
CA ALA A 238 -14.61 8.82 17.27
C ALA A 238 -13.89 7.47 17.50
N THR A 239 -13.92 6.55 16.54
CA THR A 239 -13.12 5.32 16.56
C THR A 239 -11.63 5.64 16.69
N GLY A 240 -11.11 6.56 15.89
CA GLY A 240 -9.71 7.01 15.98
C GLY A 240 -9.30 7.49 17.38
N GLN A 241 -10.18 8.23 18.06
CA GLN A 241 -9.98 8.67 19.45
C GLN A 241 -9.98 7.50 20.44
N ARG A 242 -10.92 6.55 20.31
CA ARG A 242 -11.02 5.35 21.18
C ARG A 242 -9.74 4.50 21.16
N PHE A 243 -9.10 4.36 20.00
CA PHE A 243 -7.89 3.55 19.82
C PHE A 243 -6.58 4.37 19.88
N GLN A 244 -6.64 5.68 20.12
CA GLN A 244 -5.50 6.61 20.04
C GLN A 244 -4.33 6.24 20.96
N SER A 245 -4.60 5.63 22.12
CA SER A 245 -3.59 5.19 23.09
C SER A 245 -2.66 4.08 22.59
N LEU A 246 -3.05 3.37 21.51
CA LEU A 246 -2.27 2.31 20.88
C LEU A 246 -1.33 2.82 19.79
N LEU A 247 -1.61 4.00 19.22
CA LEU A 247 -0.92 4.54 18.06
C LEU A 247 0.61 4.67 18.23
N PRO A 248 1.15 5.15 19.37
CA PRO A 248 2.60 5.17 19.59
C PRO A 248 3.24 3.78 19.60
N THR A 249 2.51 2.75 20.07
CA THR A 249 3.01 1.36 20.07
C THR A 249 2.96 0.76 18.67
N ILE A 250 1.93 1.06 17.87
CA ILE A 250 1.84 0.62 16.46
C ILE A 250 2.95 1.26 15.62
N VAL A 251 3.24 2.55 15.83
CA VAL A 251 4.36 3.25 15.18
C VAL A 251 5.70 2.65 15.63
N SER A 252 5.87 2.34 16.91
CA SER A 252 7.08 1.65 17.40
C SER A 252 7.25 0.25 16.81
N ILE A 253 6.17 -0.49 16.55
CA ILE A 253 6.23 -1.80 15.87
C ILE A 253 6.82 -1.66 14.46
N LEU A 254 6.38 -0.66 13.70
CA LEU A 254 6.86 -0.42 12.34
C LEU A 254 8.33 0.05 12.32
N ILE A 255 8.72 0.91 13.26
CA ILE A 255 10.09 1.46 13.35
C ILE A 255 11.08 0.41 13.87
N THR A 256 10.74 -0.30 14.96
CA THR A 256 11.71 -1.12 15.71
C THR A 256 11.84 -2.55 15.17
N ILE A 257 10.81 -3.10 14.53
CA ILE A 257 10.90 -4.45 13.96
C ILE A 257 11.46 -4.35 12.54
N PRO A 258 12.57 -5.04 12.21
CA PRO A 258 13.07 -5.05 10.84
C PRO A 258 12.05 -5.71 9.91
N PRO A 259 11.76 -5.13 8.73
CA PRO A 259 10.88 -5.76 7.76
C PRO A 259 11.50 -7.06 7.22
N PRO A 260 10.68 -8.09 6.94
CA PRO A 260 11.16 -9.32 6.31
C PRO A 260 11.68 -9.09 4.89
N SER A 261 12.56 -9.97 4.43
CA SER A 261 13.18 -9.96 3.11
C SER A 261 12.97 -11.32 2.43
N PRO A 262 12.60 -11.39 1.13
CA PRO A 262 12.59 -10.28 0.16
C PRO A 262 11.31 -9.40 0.17
N ASN A 263 10.25 -9.81 0.86
CA ASN A 263 8.95 -9.12 0.86
C ASN A 263 8.71 -8.31 2.15
N PRO A 264 8.93 -6.98 2.17
CA PRO A 264 8.80 -6.19 3.39
C PRO A 264 7.33 -5.92 3.80
N LEU A 265 6.36 -6.26 2.95
CA LEU A 265 4.92 -6.20 3.23
C LEU A 265 4.32 -7.53 3.74
N GLU A 266 5.12 -8.36 4.40
CA GLU A 266 4.60 -9.50 5.18
C GLU A 266 4.26 -9.09 6.63
N PRO A 267 3.54 -9.94 7.40
CA PRO A 267 3.28 -9.69 8.81
C PRO A 267 4.58 -9.62 9.65
N PRO A 268 4.69 -8.69 10.62
CA PRO A 268 3.60 -7.90 11.20
C PRO A 268 3.35 -6.56 10.48
N HIS A 269 4.25 -6.11 9.60
CA HIS A 269 4.22 -4.77 8.98
C HIS A 269 2.94 -4.53 8.17
N SER A 270 2.51 -5.48 7.34
CA SER A 270 1.24 -5.33 6.59
C SER A 270 0.03 -5.15 7.50
N HIS A 271 -0.10 -5.94 8.56
CA HIS A 271 -1.20 -5.78 9.52
C HIS A 271 -1.11 -4.47 10.33
N ALA A 272 0.10 -3.99 10.64
CA ALA A 272 0.29 -2.69 11.27
C ALA A 272 -0.12 -1.54 10.34
N ILE A 273 0.18 -1.63 9.04
CA ILE A 273 -0.28 -0.68 8.01
C ILE A 273 -1.81 -0.71 7.87
N HIS A 274 -2.43 -1.90 7.86
CA HIS A 274 -3.89 -2.03 7.84
C HIS A 274 -4.55 -1.41 9.08
N VAL A 275 -3.93 -1.52 10.26
CA VAL A 275 -4.37 -0.83 11.46
C VAL A 275 -4.19 0.70 11.33
N LEU A 276 -3.05 1.19 10.83
CA LEU A 276 -2.82 2.62 10.59
C LEU A 276 -3.83 3.24 9.63
N LEU A 277 -4.27 2.51 8.60
CA LEU A 277 -5.29 2.94 7.63
C LEU A 277 -6.62 3.34 8.29
N ASN A 278 -6.95 2.75 9.45
CA ASN A 278 -8.18 3.05 10.18
C ASN A 278 -8.06 4.29 11.10
N PHE A 279 -6.88 4.89 11.27
CA PHE A 279 -6.74 6.13 12.04
C PHE A 279 -7.07 7.37 11.19
N PRO A 280 -7.84 8.34 11.73
CA PRO A 280 -8.13 9.61 11.06
C PRO A 280 -6.87 10.49 11.06
N ILE A 281 -6.04 10.39 10.02
CA ILE A 281 -4.80 11.17 9.89
C ILE A 281 -5.13 12.65 9.59
N SER A 282 -5.38 13.40 10.66
CA SER A 282 -5.38 14.88 10.68
C SER A 282 -3.98 15.42 11.00
N THR A 283 -3.76 16.72 10.81
CA THR A 283 -2.49 17.45 11.09
C THR A 283 -1.86 17.20 12.47
N SER A 284 -2.64 16.77 13.47
CA SER A 284 -2.15 16.46 14.82
C SER A 284 -2.25 14.97 15.20
N ALA A 285 -2.76 14.12 14.31
CA ALA A 285 -3.37 12.85 14.70
C ALA A 285 -2.39 11.73 15.06
N LEU A 286 -1.15 11.76 14.56
CA LEU A 286 -0.18 10.70 14.88
C LEU A 286 0.25 10.71 16.36
N LEU A 287 0.07 11.81 17.11
CA LEU A 287 0.51 11.96 18.53
C LEU A 287 1.93 11.45 18.85
N VAL A 288 2.80 11.49 17.83
CA VAL A 288 4.15 10.93 17.84
C VAL A 288 5.15 12.08 17.68
N THR A 289 6.33 11.96 18.28
CA THR A 289 7.36 13.03 18.21
C THR A 289 7.81 13.30 16.77
N ARG A 290 8.25 14.52 16.44
CA ARG A 290 8.71 14.84 15.06
C ARG A 290 9.79 13.88 14.55
N SER A 291 10.71 13.46 15.43
CA SER A 291 11.75 12.47 15.11
C SER A 291 11.14 11.14 14.66
N GLN A 292 10.21 10.59 15.44
CA GLN A 292 9.53 9.33 15.13
C GLN A 292 8.58 9.45 13.92
N GLN A 293 8.01 10.63 13.65
CA GLN A 293 7.22 10.85 12.42
C GLN A 293 8.10 10.76 11.17
N ALA A 294 9.29 11.37 11.20
CA ALA A 294 10.26 11.29 10.11
C ALA A 294 10.81 9.86 9.93
N GLU A 295 11.09 9.16 11.03
CA GLU A 295 11.54 7.77 11.03
C GLU A 295 10.48 6.80 10.50
N LEU A 296 9.23 6.92 10.95
CA LEU A 296 8.08 6.18 10.40
C LEU A 296 7.95 6.41 8.89
N LEU A 297 8.03 7.67 8.45
CA LEU A 297 7.91 8.00 7.03
C LEU A 297 9.03 7.37 6.19
N ASN A 298 10.27 7.42 6.68
CA ASN A 298 11.41 6.77 6.03
C ASN A 298 11.20 5.25 5.92
N VAL A 299 10.73 4.59 6.99
CA VAL A 299 10.44 3.16 6.97
C VAL A 299 9.32 2.82 5.98
N LEU A 300 8.19 3.54 6.01
CA LEU A 300 7.07 3.29 5.09
C LEU A 300 7.47 3.49 3.62
N LEU A 301 8.31 4.50 3.33
CA LEU A 301 8.83 4.72 1.98
C LEU A 301 9.87 3.67 1.56
N GLN A 302 10.71 3.19 2.48
CA GLN A 302 11.66 2.12 2.19
C GLN A 302 10.95 0.79 1.91
N ILE A 303 9.92 0.44 2.70
CA ILE A 303 9.06 -0.73 2.46
C ILE A 303 8.41 -0.63 1.08
N LEU A 304 7.84 0.53 0.70
CA LEU A 304 7.25 0.72 -0.62
C LEU A 304 8.29 0.57 -1.75
N ASP A 305 9.46 1.17 -1.59
CA ASP A 305 10.51 1.14 -2.61
C ASP A 305 11.06 -0.29 -2.83
N ASP A 306 11.33 -1.02 -1.74
CA ASP A 306 11.82 -2.40 -1.80
C ASP A 306 10.77 -3.37 -2.36
N THR A 307 9.49 -3.24 -1.98
CA THR A 307 8.41 -4.04 -2.60
C THR A 307 8.30 -3.77 -4.11
N LEU A 308 8.30 -2.49 -4.53
CA LEU A 308 8.20 -2.15 -5.95
C LEU A 308 9.44 -2.61 -6.74
N LYS A 309 10.62 -2.54 -6.14
CA LYS A 309 11.88 -3.02 -6.73
C LYS A 309 11.86 -4.54 -6.90
N HIS A 310 11.46 -5.31 -5.88
CA HIS A 310 11.39 -6.77 -5.98
C HIS A 310 10.39 -7.19 -7.07
N SER A 311 9.19 -6.59 -7.06
CA SER A 311 8.16 -6.85 -8.06
C SER A 311 8.61 -6.59 -9.50
N LEU A 312 9.40 -5.52 -9.75
CA LEU A 312 9.87 -5.19 -11.10
C LEU A 312 10.95 -6.16 -11.60
N ASN A 313 11.83 -6.64 -10.72
CA ASN A 313 12.79 -7.68 -11.09
C ASN A 313 12.06 -8.98 -11.49
N THR A 314 11.00 -9.35 -10.76
CA THR A 314 10.17 -10.52 -11.10
C THR A 314 9.35 -10.30 -12.39
N ASP A 315 8.89 -9.08 -12.68
CA ASP A 315 8.22 -8.74 -13.95
C ASP A 315 9.15 -8.97 -15.16
N GLU A 316 10.47 -8.77 -15.01
CA GLU A 316 11.48 -8.98 -16.08
C GLU A 316 11.90 -10.45 -16.24
N GLU A 317 11.94 -11.22 -15.15
CA GLU A 317 12.29 -12.65 -15.16
C GLU A 317 11.10 -13.57 -15.55
N ALA A 318 9.86 -13.16 -15.29
CA ALA A 318 8.65 -13.97 -15.48
C ALA A 318 8.15 -14.05 -16.95
N SER A 319 9.06 -14.21 -17.91
CA SER A 319 8.74 -14.32 -19.34
C SER A 319 8.11 -15.67 -19.74
N THR A 320 7.91 -16.61 -18.81
CA THR A 320 7.43 -17.98 -19.10
C THR A 320 6.32 -18.51 -18.17
N ASP A 321 5.98 -17.87 -17.05
CA ASP A 321 4.94 -18.39 -16.15
C ASP A 321 4.33 -17.33 -15.19
N GLY A 322 3.13 -17.60 -14.65
CA GLY A 322 2.67 -16.94 -13.42
C GLY A 322 1.60 -15.82 -13.52
N LEU A 323 0.36 -16.20 -13.82
CA LEU A 323 -0.83 -15.33 -13.64
C LEU A 323 -1.13 -15.02 -12.15
N SER A 324 -0.59 -15.79 -11.21
CA SER A 324 -0.90 -15.76 -9.77
C SER A 324 -0.32 -14.56 -9.01
N ASN A 325 0.96 -14.24 -9.20
CA ASN A 325 1.68 -13.29 -8.33
C ASN A 325 1.29 -11.82 -8.61
N GLY A 326 0.55 -11.56 -9.69
CA GLY A 326 0.10 -10.21 -10.05
C GLY A 326 -1.03 -9.69 -9.16
N THR A 327 -2.01 -10.55 -8.87
CA THR A 327 -3.19 -10.22 -8.06
C THR A 327 -2.84 -9.91 -6.61
N GLU A 328 -1.95 -10.70 -6.00
CA GLU A 328 -1.57 -10.51 -4.59
C GLU A 328 -0.90 -9.16 -4.36
N LEU A 329 -0.03 -8.71 -5.27
CA LEU A 329 0.62 -7.40 -5.15
C LEU A 329 -0.37 -6.24 -5.27
N ASP A 330 -1.34 -6.33 -6.20
CA ASP A 330 -2.36 -5.29 -6.41
C ASP A 330 -3.32 -5.15 -5.22
N GLU A 331 -3.39 -6.16 -4.34
CA GLU A 331 -4.14 -6.11 -3.07
C GLU A 331 -3.27 -5.65 -1.87
N ILE A 332 -1.99 -6.04 -1.83
CA ILE A 332 -1.10 -5.82 -0.67
C ILE A 332 -0.49 -4.40 -0.63
N VAL A 333 -0.20 -3.80 -1.78
CA VAL A 333 0.47 -2.48 -1.86
C VAL A 333 -0.46 -1.28 -1.59
N PRO A 334 -1.72 -1.23 -2.09
CA PRO A 334 -2.58 -0.04 -1.91
C PRO A 334 -2.77 0.45 -0.47
N PRO A 335 -2.93 -0.39 0.57
CA PRO A 335 -3.05 0.08 1.96
C PRO A 335 -1.88 0.98 2.41
N LEU A 336 -0.65 0.64 2.02
CA LEU A 336 0.54 1.45 2.32
C LEU A 336 0.51 2.78 1.57
N VAL A 337 0.16 2.76 0.29
CA VAL A 337 0.08 3.96 -0.56
C VAL A 337 -1.03 4.90 -0.06
N ILE A 338 -2.16 4.38 0.42
CA ILE A 338 -3.25 5.18 1.01
C ILE A 338 -2.82 5.78 2.35
N VAL A 339 -2.10 5.06 3.22
CA VAL A 339 -1.54 5.64 4.46
C VAL A 339 -0.59 6.79 4.14
N LEU A 340 0.31 6.63 3.16
CA LEU A 340 1.18 7.72 2.69
C LEU A 340 0.39 8.90 2.09
N THR A 341 -0.71 8.62 1.38
CA THR A 341 -1.61 9.64 0.80
C THR A 341 -2.32 10.44 1.89
N ASN A 342 -2.76 9.77 2.95
CA ASN A 342 -3.40 10.41 4.09
C ASN A 342 -2.40 11.31 4.85
N ILE A 343 -1.14 10.85 5.01
CA ILE A 343 -0.04 11.67 5.55
C ILE A 343 0.24 12.89 4.65
N ALA A 344 0.27 12.71 3.32
CA ALA A 344 0.45 13.82 2.37
C ALA A 344 -0.70 14.83 2.43
N SER A 345 -1.93 14.35 2.59
CA SER A 345 -3.17 15.14 2.65
C SER A 345 -3.24 15.98 3.92
N ALA A 346 -2.71 15.48 5.04
CA ALA A 346 -2.55 16.25 6.27
C ALA A 346 -1.53 17.41 6.15
N GLY A 347 -0.64 17.38 5.15
CA GLY A 347 0.27 18.48 4.86
C GLY A 347 1.50 18.56 5.78
N GLY A 348 2.03 19.78 5.95
CA GLY A 348 3.19 20.05 6.81
C GLY A 348 4.49 19.37 6.38
N GLU A 349 5.35 19.09 7.36
CA GLU A 349 6.68 18.47 7.16
C GLU A 349 6.59 17.10 6.47
N GLY A 350 5.57 16.30 6.76
CA GLY A 350 5.35 14.99 6.15
C GLY A 350 5.13 15.06 4.64
N LYS A 351 4.33 16.03 4.17
CA LYS A 351 4.13 16.27 2.73
C LYS A 351 5.40 16.75 2.03
N ALA A 352 6.17 17.63 2.68
CA ALA A 352 7.44 18.12 2.13
C ALA A 352 8.47 17.00 2.00
N ALA A 353 8.61 16.13 3.02
CA ALA A 353 9.48 14.97 2.99
C ALA A 353 9.05 13.93 1.93
N LEU A 354 7.74 13.68 1.80
CA LEU A 354 7.19 12.87 0.71
C LEU A 354 7.56 13.41 -0.66
N LYS A 355 7.37 14.72 -0.90
CA LYS A 355 7.76 15.34 -2.17
C LYS A 355 9.25 15.17 -2.44
N ALA A 356 10.11 15.53 -1.49
CA ALA A 356 11.55 15.46 -1.63
C ALA A 356 12.07 14.03 -1.93
N ARG A 357 11.44 12.99 -1.37
CA ARG A 357 11.85 11.60 -1.58
C ARG A 357 11.24 10.95 -2.83
N MET A 358 10.01 11.30 -3.19
CA MET A 358 9.28 10.70 -4.32
C MET A 358 9.51 11.42 -5.64
N LEU A 359 9.55 12.76 -5.62
CA LEU A 359 9.66 13.64 -6.78
C LEU A 359 10.72 14.73 -6.51
N PRO A 360 12.01 14.37 -6.45
CA PRO A 360 13.10 15.33 -6.30
C PRO A 360 13.14 16.31 -7.49
N ASP A 361 13.72 17.50 -7.28
CA ASP A 361 13.87 18.50 -8.35
C ASP A 361 15.08 18.17 -9.27
N ASP A 362 16.09 17.47 -8.76
CA ASP A 362 17.36 17.12 -9.40
C ASP A 362 17.33 15.74 -10.11
N VAL A 363 16.29 15.47 -10.89
CA VAL A 363 16.15 14.22 -11.65
C VAL A 363 16.99 14.22 -12.93
N ASP A 364 17.65 13.09 -13.22
CA ASP A 364 18.26 12.81 -14.51
C ASP A 364 17.19 12.76 -15.63
N ARG A 365 17.20 13.78 -16.48
CA ARG A 365 16.31 13.93 -17.65
C ARG A 365 16.98 13.52 -18.96
N SER A 366 18.12 12.81 -18.93
CA SER A 366 18.75 12.26 -20.14
C SER A 366 17.92 11.15 -20.80
N LYS A 367 17.02 10.52 -20.04
CA LYS A 367 16.12 9.46 -20.48
C LYS A 367 14.68 9.76 -20.02
N PRO A 368 13.65 9.14 -20.62
CA PRO A 368 12.28 9.21 -20.13
C PRO A 368 12.18 8.78 -18.66
N LEU A 369 11.37 9.49 -17.88
CA LEU A 369 11.37 9.41 -16.42
C LEU A 369 10.92 8.05 -15.87
N ASP A 370 10.23 7.22 -16.67
CA ASP A 370 9.81 5.86 -16.33
C ASP A 370 10.92 4.79 -16.50
N LYS A 371 12.02 5.12 -17.20
CA LYS A 371 13.09 4.16 -17.57
C LYS A 371 14.25 4.08 -16.57
N GLY A 372 14.23 4.88 -15.51
CA GLY A 372 15.27 4.86 -14.47
C GLY A 372 15.14 3.69 -13.47
N ASN A 373 16.18 3.51 -12.66
CA ASN A 373 16.20 2.62 -11.48
C ASN A 373 16.06 3.39 -10.15
N THR A 374 15.59 4.64 -10.20
CA THR A 374 15.23 5.43 -9.02
C THR A 374 13.84 5.05 -8.49
N PHE A 375 13.56 5.37 -7.23
CA PHE A 375 12.23 5.20 -6.63
C PHE A 375 11.15 5.94 -7.43
N SER A 376 11.44 7.18 -7.84
CA SER A 376 10.60 8.00 -8.72
C SER A 376 10.25 7.28 -10.02
N ALA A 377 11.24 6.69 -10.70
CA ALA A 377 11.02 5.97 -11.95
C ALA A 377 10.16 4.71 -11.75
N ARG A 378 10.34 3.97 -10.64
CA ARG A 378 9.48 2.83 -10.28
C ARG A 378 8.02 3.25 -10.06
N LEU A 379 7.80 4.36 -9.35
CA LEU A 379 6.46 4.92 -9.13
C LEU A 379 5.80 5.37 -10.44
N ILE A 380 6.52 6.12 -11.28
CA ILE A 380 6.02 6.58 -12.59
C ILE A 380 5.65 5.39 -13.49
N ARG A 381 6.47 4.33 -13.52
CA ARG A 381 6.18 3.09 -14.27
C ARG A 381 4.94 2.35 -13.76
N ARG A 382 4.54 2.55 -12.49
CA ARG A 382 3.29 1.99 -11.95
C ARG A 382 2.05 2.83 -12.32
N MET A 383 2.19 4.13 -12.61
CA MET A 383 1.09 4.97 -13.14
C MET A 383 0.57 4.53 -14.52
N THR A 384 1.40 3.85 -15.31
CA THR A 384 1.04 3.35 -16.66
C THR A 384 0.82 1.83 -16.70
N SER A 385 0.88 1.14 -15.55
CA SER A 385 0.69 -0.30 -15.51
C SER A 385 -0.75 -0.72 -15.82
N MET A 386 -0.90 -1.69 -16.73
CA MET A 386 -2.18 -2.37 -16.97
C MET A 386 -2.38 -3.60 -16.07
N ARG A 387 -1.29 -4.19 -15.55
CA ARG A 387 -1.31 -5.39 -14.68
C ARG A 387 -1.82 -5.09 -13.27
N PHE A 388 -1.54 -3.88 -12.77
CA PHE A 388 -1.79 -3.47 -11.38
C PHE A 388 -2.72 -2.24 -11.32
N PRO A 389 -4.03 -2.38 -11.59
CA PRO A 389 -4.97 -1.26 -11.65
C PRO A 389 -5.17 -0.53 -10.32
N GLN A 390 -5.14 -1.23 -9.16
CA GLN A 390 -5.29 -0.58 -7.85
C GLN A 390 -4.03 0.16 -7.43
N ILE A 391 -2.84 -0.41 -7.67
CA ILE A 391 -1.56 0.29 -7.47
C ILE A 391 -1.51 1.52 -8.38
N ARG A 392 -1.92 1.40 -9.65
CA ARG A 392 -1.95 2.53 -10.59
C ARG A 392 -2.76 3.70 -10.04
N GLU A 393 -4.01 3.47 -9.62
CA GLU A 393 -4.87 4.54 -9.12
C GLU A 393 -4.32 5.15 -7.83
N THR A 394 -3.93 4.32 -6.86
CA THR A 394 -3.43 4.81 -5.57
C THR A 394 -2.09 5.53 -5.66
N VAL A 395 -1.13 5.06 -6.47
CA VAL A 395 0.15 5.74 -6.70
C VAL A 395 -0.06 7.06 -7.44
N SER A 396 -0.94 7.09 -8.44
CA SER A 396 -1.26 8.33 -9.16
C SER A 396 -1.91 9.36 -8.25
N GLN A 397 -2.84 8.93 -7.38
CA GLN A 397 -3.45 9.79 -6.35
C GLN A 397 -2.41 10.31 -5.35
N LEU A 398 -1.50 9.46 -4.85
CA LEU A 398 -0.45 9.88 -3.93
C LEU A 398 0.43 10.98 -4.54
N LEU A 399 0.91 10.77 -5.77
CA LEU A 399 1.75 11.74 -6.49
C LEU A 399 0.99 13.05 -6.74
N PHE A 400 -0.29 12.98 -7.12
CA PHE A 400 -1.13 14.16 -7.32
C PHE A 400 -1.32 14.98 -6.03
N VAL A 401 -1.63 14.33 -4.90
CA VAL A 401 -1.75 15.00 -3.59
C VAL A 401 -0.43 15.65 -3.19
N VAL A 402 0.70 14.95 -3.35
CA VAL A 402 2.05 15.48 -3.09
C VAL A 402 2.35 16.71 -3.96
N CYS A 403 1.88 16.74 -5.20
CA CYS A 403 1.92 17.89 -6.11
C CYS A 403 0.89 19.01 -5.82
N ASN A 404 0.29 19.04 -4.62
CA ASN A 404 -0.76 20.01 -4.24
C ASN A 404 -2.03 19.94 -5.12
N GLU A 405 -2.32 18.78 -5.71
CA GLU A 405 -3.48 18.59 -6.60
C GLU A 405 -3.44 19.51 -7.84
N ASP A 406 -2.24 19.93 -8.25
CA ASP A 406 -1.99 20.74 -9.45
C ASP A 406 -1.53 19.85 -10.63
N PRO A 407 -2.33 19.75 -11.72
CA PRO A 407 -1.97 18.98 -12.92
C PRO A 407 -0.69 19.43 -13.62
N ALA A 408 -0.36 20.72 -13.61
CA ALA A 408 0.85 21.25 -14.23
C ALA A 408 2.09 20.90 -13.41
N VAL A 409 2.00 20.97 -12.07
CA VAL A 409 3.09 20.52 -11.19
C VAL A 409 3.30 19.02 -11.33
N LEU A 410 2.26 18.19 -11.35
CA LEU A 410 2.39 16.75 -11.59
C LEU A 410 3.07 16.47 -12.93
N THR A 411 2.58 17.10 -14.01
CA THR A 411 3.10 16.93 -15.37
C THR A 411 4.59 17.29 -15.48
N ARG A 412 5.06 18.34 -14.80
CA ARG A 412 6.49 18.73 -14.78
C ARG A 412 7.42 17.67 -14.16
N HIS A 413 6.93 16.89 -13.18
CA HIS A 413 7.75 15.90 -12.46
C HIS A 413 7.58 14.47 -13.00
N VAL A 414 6.47 14.19 -13.70
CA VAL A 414 6.10 12.83 -14.16
C VAL A 414 6.12 12.67 -15.69
N GLY A 415 5.96 13.77 -16.44
CA GLY A 415 5.71 13.78 -17.88
C GLY A 415 4.23 13.57 -18.20
N TYR A 416 3.68 14.34 -19.14
CA TYR A 416 2.26 14.29 -19.48
C TYR A 416 1.84 12.89 -19.98
N GLY A 417 2.67 12.20 -20.76
CA GLY A 417 2.36 10.86 -21.27
C GLY A 417 2.11 9.83 -20.17
N ASN A 418 2.78 9.95 -19.03
CA ASN A 418 2.59 9.07 -17.87
C ASN A 418 1.40 9.50 -16.99
N ALA A 419 1.09 10.81 -16.94
CA ALA A 419 -0.01 11.35 -16.15
C ALA A 419 -1.37 11.38 -16.88
N ALA A 420 -1.38 11.34 -18.22
CA ALA A 420 -2.56 11.58 -19.06
C ALA A 420 -3.75 10.69 -18.68
N GLY A 421 -3.55 9.38 -18.53
CA GLY A 421 -4.62 8.46 -18.17
C GLY A 421 -5.29 8.78 -16.82
N PHE A 422 -4.52 9.23 -15.83
CA PHE A 422 -5.05 9.65 -14.53
C PHE A 422 -5.77 11.00 -14.60
N LEU A 423 -5.20 11.98 -15.33
CA LEU A 423 -5.81 13.30 -15.51
C LEU A 423 -7.14 13.22 -16.28
N MET A 424 -7.18 12.46 -17.38
CA MET A 424 -8.39 12.24 -18.18
C MET A 424 -9.50 11.56 -17.36
N ASN A 425 -9.17 10.53 -16.57
CA ASN A 425 -10.14 9.85 -15.70
C ASN A 425 -10.78 10.78 -14.66
N ARG A 426 -10.13 11.90 -14.31
CA ARG A 426 -10.64 12.91 -13.38
C ARG A 426 -11.26 14.14 -14.04
N ASN A 427 -11.41 14.13 -15.37
CA ASN A 427 -11.81 15.29 -16.17
C ASN A 427 -10.89 16.51 -15.99
N LEU A 428 -9.64 16.28 -15.58
CA LEU A 428 -8.60 17.30 -15.51
C LEU A 428 -7.98 17.36 -16.92
N GLY A 429 -8.30 18.42 -17.66
CA GLY A 429 -7.88 18.58 -19.05
C GLY A 429 -6.36 18.72 -19.24
N VAL A 430 -5.93 18.81 -20.50
CA VAL A 430 -4.52 19.00 -20.87
C VAL A 430 -3.98 20.28 -20.21
N PRO A 431 -2.90 20.23 -19.43
CA PRO A 431 -2.31 21.43 -18.83
C PRO A 431 -1.75 22.37 -19.91
N ALA A 432 -1.89 23.69 -19.71
CA ALA A 432 -1.41 24.70 -20.66
C ALA A 432 0.09 24.58 -21.01
N SER A 433 0.90 24.05 -20.09
CA SER A 433 2.33 23.75 -20.29
C SER A 433 2.63 22.68 -21.35
N VAL A 434 1.61 21.91 -21.76
CA VAL A 434 1.70 20.90 -22.83
C VAL A 434 1.09 21.46 -24.13
N SER A 435 0.16 22.41 -24.03
CA SER A 435 -0.60 22.96 -25.16
C SER A 435 0.14 24.06 -25.94
N GLY A 436 1.12 24.74 -25.35
CA GLY A 436 1.89 25.83 -25.98
C GLY A 436 2.96 25.37 -27.00
N GLY A 437 2.72 24.29 -27.74
CA GLY A 437 3.69 23.66 -28.63
C GLY A 437 3.55 23.98 -30.13
N SER A 438 2.61 24.84 -30.50
CA SER A 438 2.36 25.27 -31.89
C SER A 438 2.17 26.78 -31.94
N ASP A 439 2.61 27.37 -33.05
CA ASP A 439 2.51 28.79 -33.42
C ASP A 439 3.43 29.76 -32.65
N SER A 440 4.71 29.77 -33.07
CA SER A 440 5.60 30.93 -32.93
C SER A 440 6.25 31.23 -34.29
N ASN A 441 5.44 31.79 -35.19
CA ASN A 441 5.86 32.22 -36.52
C ASN A 441 5.88 33.76 -36.55
N ASP A 442 6.74 34.37 -35.73
CA ASP A 442 6.94 35.82 -35.69
C ASP A 442 8.27 36.17 -36.37
N MET A 443 8.16 36.77 -37.57
CA MET A 443 9.28 37.22 -38.38
C MET A 443 9.00 38.64 -38.91
N GLU A 444 9.06 39.62 -38.02
CA GLU A 444 9.13 41.05 -38.36
C GLU A 444 10.26 41.67 -37.51
N ALA A 445 11.32 42.14 -38.16
CA ALA A 445 11.45 43.45 -38.80
C ALA A 445 11.91 44.49 -37.78
N ALA A 446 13.20 44.81 -37.85
CA ALA A 446 13.80 45.88 -37.06
C ALA A 446 13.42 47.23 -37.65
N GLU A 447 13.00 48.16 -36.80
CA GLU A 447 13.17 49.59 -37.07
C GLU A 447 13.60 50.33 -35.80
N ASP A 448 14.37 51.38 -36.02
CA ASP A 448 15.25 52.04 -35.05
C ASP A 448 14.79 53.49 -34.86
N THR A 449 14.61 53.95 -33.61
CA THR A 449 14.68 55.39 -33.29
C THR A 449 14.78 55.62 -31.76
N PRO A 450 15.53 56.65 -31.31
CA PRO A 450 15.96 56.75 -29.92
C PRO A 450 15.07 57.63 -29.03
N SER A 451 15.31 57.50 -27.72
CA SER A 451 14.67 58.24 -26.64
C SER A 451 15.12 59.71 -26.53
N GLU A 452 14.18 60.60 -26.23
CA GLU A 452 14.46 61.91 -25.62
C GLU A 452 14.10 61.93 -24.13
N GLN A 453 14.90 62.66 -23.36
CA GLN A 453 14.80 62.79 -21.91
C GLN A 453 13.94 64.01 -21.53
N SER A 454 13.15 63.90 -20.46
CA SER A 454 12.87 65.07 -19.61
C SER A 454 12.66 64.65 -18.15
N SER A 455 13.36 65.34 -17.24
CA SER A 455 13.24 65.19 -15.78
C SER A 455 11.94 65.83 -15.26
N PRO A 456 11.57 65.62 -13.99
CA PRO A 456 11.99 66.65 -13.01
C PRO A 456 12.39 66.14 -11.61
N GLU A 457 13.37 66.84 -11.03
CA GLU A 457 13.63 66.98 -9.58
C GLU A 457 12.76 68.13 -9.00
N PRO A 458 12.81 68.45 -7.69
CA PRO A 458 12.59 67.58 -6.53
C PRO A 458 11.64 68.26 -5.50
N ALA A 459 11.30 67.57 -4.39
CA ALA A 459 10.79 68.24 -3.19
C ALA A 459 11.29 67.52 -1.92
N SER A 460 11.81 68.29 -0.97
CA SER A 460 12.63 67.78 0.14
C SER A 460 12.22 68.33 1.50
N GLY A 461 12.56 67.58 2.56
CA GLY A 461 12.59 68.03 3.96
C GLY A 461 11.49 67.47 4.87
N SER A 462 11.73 67.25 6.17
CA SER A 462 13.01 67.15 6.90
C SER A 462 12.79 66.62 8.33
N THR A 463 13.51 65.56 8.69
CA THR A 463 14.39 65.44 9.89
C THR A 463 13.89 65.87 11.27
N THR A 464 13.94 64.96 12.27
CA THR A 464 14.61 65.04 13.61
C THR A 464 14.04 64.00 14.62
N THR A 465 14.69 63.54 15.71
CA THR A 465 16.10 63.14 16.03
C THR A 465 16.13 62.39 17.38
N SER A 466 16.65 61.16 17.46
CA SER A 466 17.30 60.65 18.71
C SER A 466 18.12 59.35 18.49
N SER A 467 19.40 59.38 18.84
CA SER A 467 20.40 58.28 18.80
C SER A 467 20.55 57.61 20.20
N PRO A 468 21.58 56.78 20.53
CA PRO A 468 22.56 56.02 19.72
C PRO A 468 22.84 54.54 20.15
N ALA A 469 23.38 53.76 19.19
CA ALA A 469 24.42 52.70 19.26
C ALA A 469 24.57 51.68 20.43
N ALA A 470 24.62 50.37 20.06
CA ALA A 470 25.78 49.48 20.33
C ALA A 470 25.77 48.14 19.52
N SER A 471 26.96 47.55 19.36
CA SER A 471 27.31 46.15 18.98
C SER A 471 27.00 45.56 17.58
N THR A 472 27.84 45.95 16.60
CA THR A 472 28.79 45.08 15.86
C THR A 472 28.38 43.68 15.34
N THR A 473 28.51 43.49 14.02
CA THR A 473 28.76 42.19 13.37
C THR A 473 29.78 42.39 12.23
N PRO A 474 30.84 41.56 12.07
CA PRO A 474 31.75 41.64 10.93
C PRO A 474 31.20 40.86 9.72
N GLY A 475 31.53 41.32 8.51
CA GLY A 475 30.97 40.78 7.27
C GLY A 475 31.66 39.53 6.71
N ALA A 476 31.00 38.92 5.73
CA ALA A 476 31.57 37.93 4.81
C ALA A 476 31.26 38.35 3.37
N THR A 477 32.25 38.23 2.50
CA THR A 477 32.25 38.76 1.14
C THR A 477 31.50 37.87 0.15
N ASN A 478 30.49 38.41 -0.54
CA ASN A 478 29.92 37.79 -1.73
C ASN A 478 30.83 38.02 -2.95
N SER A 479 31.65 37.04 -3.30
CA SER A 479 32.33 36.99 -4.60
C SER A 479 31.34 36.55 -5.69
N GLY A 480 30.84 37.52 -6.46
CA GLY A 480 29.98 37.26 -7.60
C GLY A 480 30.73 36.47 -8.70
N THR A 481 30.57 35.15 -8.73
CA THR A 481 30.98 34.34 -9.87
C THR A 481 29.85 34.31 -10.90
N ASN A 482 30.05 35.09 -11.95
CA ASN A 482 29.14 35.28 -13.06
C ASN A 482 28.95 33.96 -13.85
N ARG A 483 28.02 33.11 -13.41
CA ARG A 483 27.78 31.79 -13.99
C ARG A 483 26.94 31.95 -15.26
N ARG A 484 27.63 32.08 -16.40
CA ARG A 484 27.02 32.11 -17.73
C ARG A 484 26.05 30.94 -17.88
N TYR A 485 24.81 31.23 -18.28
CA TYR A 485 23.85 30.22 -18.68
C TYR A 485 24.40 29.45 -19.88
N SER A 486 24.77 28.18 -19.69
CA SER A 486 24.85 27.22 -20.79
C SER A 486 23.44 27.01 -21.35
N SER A 487 23.31 26.91 -22.66
CA SER A 487 22.06 26.66 -23.40
C SER A 487 21.11 25.73 -22.66
N ALA A 488 19.98 26.27 -22.20
CA ALA A 488 19.01 25.51 -21.42
C ALA A 488 18.32 24.46 -22.30
N SER A 489 18.68 23.19 -22.12
CA SER A 489 18.00 22.07 -22.79
C SER A 489 16.51 22.11 -22.44
N THR A 490 15.65 22.31 -23.45
CA THR A 490 14.21 22.35 -23.24
C THR A 490 13.73 20.98 -22.78
N VAL A 491 12.85 20.95 -21.78
CA VAL A 491 12.23 19.72 -21.29
C VAL A 491 11.02 19.39 -22.15
N ASN A 492 10.97 18.16 -22.67
CA ASN A 492 9.82 17.64 -23.41
C ASN A 492 8.63 17.45 -22.43
N PRO A 493 7.49 18.11 -22.65
CA PRO A 493 6.35 18.06 -21.73
C PRO A 493 5.66 16.68 -21.70
N ILE A 494 5.83 15.85 -22.73
CA ILE A 494 5.23 14.52 -22.84
C ILE A 494 6.05 13.50 -22.04
N THR A 495 7.37 13.43 -22.26
CA THR A 495 8.24 12.39 -21.67
C THR A 495 8.96 12.82 -20.39
N GLY A 496 9.01 14.13 -20.12
CA GLY A 496 9.77 14.72 -19.02
C GLY A 496 11.29 14.72 -19.22
N ALA A 497 11.80 14.12 -20.29
CA ALA A 497 13.22 14.12 -20.66
C ALA A 497 13.62 15.46 -21.34
N TYR A 498 14.91 15.75 -21.42
CA TYR A 498 15.41 16.79 -22.32
C TYR A 498 15.24 16.36 -23.78
N TYR A 499 15.00 17.31 -24.67
CA TYR A 499 15.16 17.02 -26.10
C TYR A 499 16.61 16.61 -26.39
N PRO A 500 16.84 15.54 -27.18
CA PRO A 500 18.19 15.20 -27.61
C PRO A 500 18.78 16.34 -28.43
N ASP A 501 20.08 16.58 -28.28
CA ASP A 501 20.77 17.65 -29.00
C ASP A 501 20.61 17.46 -30.53
N PRO A 502 20.12 18.46 -31.28
CA PRO A 502 20.08 18.42 -32.74
C PRO A 502 21.42 18.08 -33.41
N SER A 503 22.56 18.31 -32.75
CA SER A 503 23.86 17.81 -33.20
C SER A 503 23.94 16.28 -33.13
N ALA A 504 23.58 15.68 -31.98
CA ALA A 504 23.60 14.23 -31.77
C ALA A 504 22.61 13.48 -32.68
N ILE A 505 21.44 14.05 -32.95
CA ILE A 505 20.49 13.49 -33.94
C ILE A 505 21.12 13.47 -35.33
N ARG A 506 21.75 14.57 -35.76
CA ARG A 506 22.41 14.65 -37.07
C ARG A 506 23.62 13.73 -37.18
N THR A 507 24.39 13.54 -36.11
CA THR A 507 25.49 12.56 -36.09
C THR A 507 24.94 11.13 -36.18
N ALA A 508 23.93 10.77 -35.39
CA ALA A 508 23.31 9.45 -35.49
C ALA A 508 22.73 9.18 -36.89
N MET A 509 22.05 10.16 -37.50
CA MET A 509 21.57 10.06 -38.89
C MET A 509 22.69 10.10 -39.95
N ALA A 510 23.89 10.57 -39.62
CA ALA A 510 25.05 10.53 -40.52
C ALA A 510 25.82 9.20 -40.42
N ASP A 511 25.81 8.57 -39.25
CA ASP A 511 26.43 7.27 -38.98
C ASP A 511 25.57 6.09 -39.50
N MET A 512 24.27 6.29 -39.71
CA MET A 512 23.35 5.30 -40.32
C MET A 512 23.54 5.19 -41.84
N THR A 513 23.49 3.97 -42.35
CA THR A 513 23.43 3.68 -43.78
C THR A 513 22.09 4.11 -44.40
N GLU A 514 22.05 4.24 -45.73
CA GLU A 514 20.82 4.62 -46.44
C GLU A 514 19.70 3.58 -46.26
N GLU A 515 20.06 2.30 -46.22
CA GLU A 515 19.14 1.17 -45.98
C GLU A 515 18.53 1.21 -44.57
N GLU A 516 19.33 1.47 -43.53
CA GLU A 516 18.83 1.63 -42.15
C GLU A 516 17.89 2.85 -41.99
N LYS A 517 18.13 3.93 -42.75
CA LYS A 517 17.22 5.10 -42.76
C LYS A 517 15.88 4.77 -43.40
N GLU A 518 15.88 4.01 -44.50
CA GLU A 518 14.63 3.55 -45.14
C GLU A 518 13.85 2.59 -44.24
N GLU A 519 14.52 1.72 -43.49
CA GLU A 519 13.87 0.87 -42.48
C GLU A 519 13.28 1.67 -41.31
N GLU A 520 14.02 2.63 -40.73
CA GLU A 520 13.48 3.47 -39.65
C GLU A 520 12.34 4.37 -40.13
N ALA A 521 12.42 4.94 -41.33
CA ALA A 521 11.34 5.70 -41.95
C ALA A 521 10.09 4.84 -42.18
N SER A 522 10.26 3.59 -42.64
CA SER A 522 9.17 2.63 -42.82
C SER A 522 8.52 2.23 -41.49
N LYS A 523 9.32 2.05 -40.45
CA LYS A 523 8.87 1.73 -39.08
C LYS A 523 8.11 2.90 -38.44
N LEU A 524 8.55 4.14 -38.69
CA LEU A 524 7.81 5.34 -38.31
C LEU A 524 6.48 5.43 -39.06
N LEU A 525 6.45 5.16 -40.37
CA LEU A 525 5.23 5.16 -41.18
C LEU A 525 4.17 4.19 -40.62
N ASP A 526 4.58 2.96 -40.30
CA ASP A 526 3.70 1.94 -39.71
C ASP A 526 3.26 2.32 -38.28
N MET A 527 4.09 3.00 -37.49
CA MET A 527 3.65 3.59 -36.21
C MET A 527 2.59 4.68 -36.41
N PHE A 528 2.74 5.59 -37.37
CA PHE A 528 1.74 6.62 -37.69
C PHE A 528 0.42 6.00 -38.16
N ASP A 529 0.46 5.00 -39.04
CA ASP A 529 -0.73 4.29 -39.50
C ASP A 529 -1.42 3.50 -38.38
N LYS A 530 -0.65 2.89 -37.47
CA LYS A 530 -1.19 2.24 -36.25
C LYS A 530 -1.86 3.24 -35.30
N LEU A 531 -1.26 4.40 -35.05
CA LEU A 531 -1.89 5.47 -34.25
C LEU A 531 -3.16 6.01 -34.92
N ARG A 532 -3.17 6.21 -36.24
CA ARG A 532 -4.38 6.63 -36.96
C ARG A 532 -5.50 5.58 -36.86
N ARG A 533 -5.14 4.29 -36.80
CA ARG A 533 -6.09 3.17 -36.72
C ARG A 533 -6.67 2.93 -35.32
N THR A 534 -6.02 3.40 -34.25
CA THR A 534 -6.59 3.33 -32.89
C THR A 534 -7.57 4.47 -32.58
N GLY A 535 -7.67 5.50 -33.44
CA GLY A 535 -8.70 6.53 -33.38
C GLY A 535 -8.57 7.53 -32.22
N VAL A 536 -7.42 7.55 -31.53
CA VAL A 536 -7.20 8.40 -30.33
C VAL A 536 -6.85 9.86 -30.69
N MET A 537 -6.25 10.09 -31.88
CA MET A 537 -5.92 11.44 -32.40
C MET A 537 -5.97 11.44 -33.94
N ASP A 538 -6.36 12.56 -34.56
CA ASP A 538 -6.16 12.80 -36.01
C ASP A 538 -4.72 13.25 -36.25
N VAL A 539 -3.85 12.30 -36.58
CA VAL A 539 -2.42 12.56 -36.81
C VAL A 539 -2.13 12.54 -38.31
N ARG A 540 -1.87 13.72 -38.87
CA ARG A 540 -1.48 13.88 -40.29
C ARG A 540 0.00 13.55 -40.46
N ASN A 541 0.30 12.75 -41.49
CA ASN A 541 1.67 12.30 -41.77
C ASN A 541 2.46 13.39 -42.54
N PRO A 542 3.56 13.93 -41.98
CA PRO A 542 4.34 15.00 -42.62
C PRO A 542 4.96 14.60 -43.97
N ALA A 543 5.30 13.32 -44.17
CA ALA A 543 5.89 12.85 -45.42
C ALA A 543 4.88 12.87 -46.58
N LEU A 544 3.60 12.57 -46.30
CA LEU A 544 2.53 12.71 -47.29
C LEU A 544 2.26 14.18 -47.62
N GLU A 545 2.34 15.08 -46.64
CA GLU A 545 2.18 16.52 -46.86
C GLU A 545 3.34 17.11 -47.69
N ALA A 546 4.59 16.71 -47.41
CA ALA A 546 5.74 17.09 -48.22
C ALA A 546 5.62 16.60 -49.68
N GLY A 547 5.17 15.36 -49.88
CA GLY A 547 4.91 14.81 -51.23
C GLY A 547 3.77 15.49 -51.97
N LEU A 548 2.73 15.95 -51.26
CA LEU A 548 1.64 16.75 -51.84
C LEU A 548 2.13 18.14 -52.26
N LYS A 549 2.84 18.86 -51.37
CA LYS A 549 3.43 20.17 -51.68
C LYS A 549 4.46 20.11 -52.82
N GLN A 550 5.19 19.01 -52.94
CA GLN A 550 6.06 18.78 -54.09
C GLN A 550 5.24 18.67 -55.39
N ARG A 551 4.22 17.80 -55.43
CA ARG A 551 3.30 17.64 -56.59
C ARG A 551 2.46 18.88 -56.94
N GLU A 552 2.31 19.81 -56.00
CA GLU A 552 1.68 21.11 -56.25
C GLU A 552 2.67 22.10 -56.88
N ARG A 553 3.94 22.12 -56.45
CA ARG A 553 5.01 22.86 -57.14
C ARG A 553 5.27 22.33 -58.54
N ASP A 554 5.37 21.01 -58.71
CA ASP A 554 5.64 20.41 -60.01
C ASP A 554 4.52 20.76 -61.01
N ARG A 555 3.24 20.75 -60.58
CA ARG A 555 2.09 21.19 -61.39
C ARG A 555 2.12 22.68 -61.73
N TYR A 556 2.57 23.53 -60.81
CA TYR A 556 2.72 24.97 -61.07
C TYR A 556 3.75 25.24 -62.18
N TYR A 557 4.89 24.53 -62.19
CA TYR A 557 5.88 24.64 -63.26
C TYR A 557 5.38 24.07 -64.59
N ASP A 558 4.68 22.93 -64.59
CA ASP A 558 4.02 22.36 -65.77
C ASP A 558 2.97 23.33 -66.38
N GLU A 559 2.26 24.10 -65.55
CA GLU A 559 1.30 25.12 -66.01
C GLU A 559 2.01 26.36 -66.59
N GLN A 560 3.13 26.79 -66.01
CA GLN A 560 3.95 27.87 -66.59
C GLN A 560 4.56 27.48 -67.94
N GLU A 561 5.16 26.29 -68.07
CA GLU A 561 5.69 25.82 -69.36
C GLU A 561 4.61 25.71 -70.45
N ARG A 562 3.35 25.43 -70.07
CA ARG A 562 2.24 25.44 -71.04
C ARG A 562 1.88 26.85 -71.47
N HIS A 563 1.83 27.80 -70.54
CA HIS A 563 1.54 29.20 -70.85
C HIS A 563 2.62 29.81 -71.76
N GLU A 564 3.90 29.54 -71.50
CA GLU A 564 5.01 29.97 -72.36
C GLU A 564 4.91 29.37 -73.78
N ARG A 565 4.55 28.08 -73.91
CA ARG A 565 4.33 27.45 -75.22
C ARG A 565 3.09 27.98 -75.95
N GLU A 566 2.03 28.33 -75.23
CA GLU A 566 0.83 28.94 -75.81
C GLU A 566 1.12 30.38 -76.29
N GLU A 567 1.94 31.14 -75.57
CA GLU A 567 2.45 32.45 -76.00
C GLU A 567 3.38 32.36 -77.22
N ASP A 568 4.31 31.40 -77.25
CA ASP A 568 5.18 31.15 -78.41
C ASP A 568 4.38 30.73 -79.66
N GLU A 569 3.38 29.84 -79.51
CA GLU A 569 2.46 29.49 -80.60
C GLU A 569 1.63 30.68 -81.08
N GLU A 570 1.20 31.58 -80.19
CA GLU A 570 0.44 32.78 -80.55
C GLU A 570 1.33 33.82 -81.25
N LEU A 571 2.59 33.94 -80.85
CA LEU A 571 3.63 34.72 -81.55
C LEU A 571 3.92 34.16 -82.95
N GLU A 572 4.07 32.84 -83.11
CA GLU A 572 4.22 32.21 -84.43
C GLU A 572 2.99 32.42 -85.32
N ARG A 573 1.76 32.32 -84.78
CA ARG A 573 0.53 32.62 -85.55
C ARG A 573 0.44 34.09 -85.98
N THR A 574 0.98 35.01 -85.17
CA THR A 574 0.89 36.45 -85.41
C THR A 574 1.97 36.96 -86.37
N TYR A 575 3.17 36.37 -86.36
CA TYR A 575 4.33 36.82 -87.15
C TYR A 575 4.84 35.82 -88.20
N GLY A 576 4.39 34.56 -88.18
CA GLY A 576 4.88 33.47 -89.05
C GLY A 576 4.24 33.36 -90.45
N LYS A 577 3.50 34.37 -90.92
CA LYS A 577 3.02 34.45 -92.31
C LYS A 577 3.65 35.60 -93.08
N VAL A 578 4.77 35.29 -93.72
CA VAL A 578 5.40 36.05 -94.83
C VAL A 578 5.59 35.10 -96.00
#